data_AF-A0A6J4LN90-F1
#
_entry.id   AF-A0A6J4LN90-F1
#
_cell.length_a   1.000
_cell.length_b   1.000
_cell.length_c   1.000
_cell.angle_alpha   90.00
_cell.angle_beta   90.00
_cell.angle_gamma   90.00
#
_symmetry.space_group_name_H-M   'P 1'
#
loop_
_entity.id
_entity.type
_entity.pdbx_description
1 polymer ?
#
loop_
_entity_poly.entity_id
_entity_poly.type
_entity_poly.pdbx_seq_one_letter_code
_entity_poly.pdbx_strand_id
1 'polypeptide(L)'
;MRVILSAVLLVVITALLAACSTLGAVGALLGNEVTFTAPQLQQYLDRRFPRDYDKLGGMVSVTLLNPRLSIPQGQTRLRLDFDVGIGAFGSDSRSPNGHFALTSALRYDPATRGLHLMEPALEQVDIPALGGVMN
;
A
#
# COMPACT_ATOMS: atom_id res chain seq x y z
N MET A 1 -44.40 18.01 -16.87
CA MET A 1 -43.57 18.86 -15.98
C MET A 1 -42.91 18.10 -14.83
N ARG A 2 -43.62 17.25 -14.07
CA ARG A 2 -43.08 16.49 -12.92
C ARG A 2 -41.96 15.50 -13.27
N VAL A 3 -42.08 14.80 -14.41
CA VAL A 3 -41.07 13.83 -14.89
C VAL A 3 -39.75 14.50 -15.30
N ILE A 4 -39.84 15.70 -15.89
CA ILE A 4 -38.67 16.49 -16.31
C ILE A 4 -37.92 17.00 -15.07
N LEU A 5 -38.66 17.41 -14.02
CA LEU A 5 -38.08 17.85 -12.75
C LEU A 5 -37.34 16.72 -12.02
N SER A 6 -37.90 15.50 -12.01
CA SER A 6 -37.26 14.32 -11.40
C SER A 6 -36.01 13.88 -12.16
N ALA A 7 -36.01 13.96 -13.50
CA ALA A 7 -34.86 13.62 -14.31
C ALA A 7 -33.69 14.58 -14.10
N VAL A 8 -33.98 15.89 -13.99
CA VAL A 8 -32.95 16.91 -13.68
C VAL A 8 -32.36 16.68 -12.30
N LEU A 9 -33.19 16.36 -11.29
CA LEU A 9 -32.71 16.10 -9.93
C LEU A 9 -31.77 14.88 -9.88
N LEU A 10 -32.08 13.81 -10.61
CA LEU A 10 -31.24 12.60 -10.65
C LEU A 10 -29.87 12.85 -11.30
N VAL A 11 -29.84 13.65 -12.37
CA VAL A 11 -28.60 14.05 -13.06
C VAL A 11 -27.73 14.95 -12.16
N VAL A 12 -28.35 15.87 -11.42
CA VAL A 12 -27.65 16.73 -10.47
C VAL A 12 -27.04 15.91 -9.34
N ILE A 13 -27.79 14.98 -8.74
CA ILE A 13 -27.26 14.12 -7.65
C ILE A 13 -26.08 13.27 -8.13
N THR A 14 -26.18 12.66 -9.32
CA THR A 14 -25.08 11.86 -9.88
C THR A 14 -23.84 12.70 -10.20
N ALA A 15 -24.00 13.94 -10.65
CA ALA A 15 -22.89 14.88 -10.87
C ALA A 15 -22.21 15.33 -9.55
N LEU A 16 -23.00 15.57 -8.50
CA LEU A 16 -22.48 15.94 -7.18
C LEU A 16 -21.67 14.81 -6.51
N LEU A 17 -22.09 13.55 -6.66
CA LEU A 17 -21.32 12.41 -6.14
C LEU A 17 -19.99 12.20 -6.89
N ALA A 18 -19.94 12.50 -8.20
CA ALA A 18 -18.71 12.40 -8.98
C ALA A 18 -17.71 13.54 -8.69
N ALA A 19 -18.18 14.69 -8.19
CA ALA A 19 -17.31 15.82 -7.86
C ALA A 19 -16.46 15.55 -6.60
N CYS A 20 -16.98 14.83 -5.60
CA CYS A 20 -16.24 14.60 -4.35
C CYS A 20 -14.95 13.77 -4.52
N SER A 21 -14.83 12.98 -5.59
CA SER A 21 -13.62 12.20 -5.87
C SER A 21 -12.57 12.97 -6.70
N THR A 22 -12.94 14.08 -7.34
CA THR A 22 -12.03 14.85 -8.21
C THR A 22 -11.37 16.04 -7.51
N LEU A 23 -11.92 16.58 -6.42
CA LEU A 23 -11.29 17.73 -5.72
C LEU A 23 -9.85 17.45 -5.27
N GLY A 24 -9.52 16.22 -4.88
CA GLY A 24 -8.13 15.83 -4.58
C GLY A 24 -7.21 15.77 -5.81
N ALA A 25 -7.77 15.48 -6.99
CA ALA A 25 -7.03 15.43 -8.25
C ALA A 25 -6.79 16.83 -8.85
N VAL A 26 -7.69 17.79 -8.64
CA VAL A 26 -7.52 19.17 -9.16
C VAL A 26 -6.48 19.96 -8.35
N GLY A 27 -6.40 19.75 -7.03
CA GLY A 27 -5.35 20.34 -6.19
C GLY A 27 -3.93 19.92 -6.61
N ALA A 28 -3.77 18.65 -7.01
CA ALA A 28 -2.49 18.11 -7.51
C ALA A 28 -2.10 18.61 -8.92
N LEU A 29 -3.04 19.19 -9.68
CA LEU A 29 -2.78 19.76 -11.01
C LEU A 29 -2.40 21.25 -10.96
N LEU A 30 -2.75 21.95 -9.87
CA LEU A 30 -2.53 23.39 -9.71
C LEU A 30 -1.34 23.72 -8.78
N GLY A 31 -0.90 22.76 -7.97
CA GLY A 31 0.31 22.86 -7.15
C GLY A 31 1.46 22.06 -7.77
N ASN A 32 2.69 22.54 -7.64
CA ASN A 32 3.89 21.76 -7.93
C ASN A 32 4.17 20.69 -6.85
N GLU A 33 3.11 20.15 -6.26
CA GLU A 33 3.09 19.24 -5.12
C GLU A 33 2.08 18.12 -5.41
N VAL A 34 2.52 16.88 -5.21
CA VAL A 34 1.67 15.69 -5.38
C VAL A 34 1.48 15.06 -4.02
N THR A 35 0.26 15.15 -3.51
CA THR A 35 -0.13 14.54 -2.23
C THR A 35 -0.69 13.14 -2.46
N PHE A 36 -0.14 12.16 -1.76
CA PHE A 36 -0.65 10.79 -1.77
C PHE A 36 -1.38 10.49 -0.47
N THR A 37 -2.59 9.94 -0.58
CA THR A 37 -3.34 9.48 0.59
C THR A 37 -3.03 8.03 0.91
N ALA A 38 -3.22 7.61 2.17
CA ALA A 38 -3.03 6.22 2.57
C ALA A 38 -3.86 5.23 1.71
N PRO A 39 -5.15 5.48 1.39
CA PRO A 39 -5.91 4.61 0.50
C PRO A 39 -5.35 4.53 -0.93
N GLN A 40 -4.79 5.62 -1.48
CA GLN A 40 -4.17 5.60 -2.81
C GLN A 40 -2.90 4.74 -2.80
N LEU A 41 -2.07 4.87 -1.76
CA LEU A 41 -0.87 4.06 -1.60
C LEU A 41 -1.22 2.59 -1.37
N GLN A 42 -2.25 2.30 -0.57
CA GLN A 42 -2.78 0.95 -0.36
C GLN A 42 -3.21 0.32 -1.70
N GLN A 43 -4.02 1.03 -2.50
CA GLN A 43 -4.48 0.53 -3.79
C GLN A 43 -3.31 0.27 -4.76
N TYR A 44 -2.26 1.09 -4.70
CA TYR A 44 -1.04 0.83 -5.48
C TYR A 44 -0.33 -0.43 -5.00
N LEU A 45 -0.23 -0.66 -3.69
CA LEU A 45 0.36 -1.86 -3.12
C LEU A 45 -0.44 -3.12 -3.49
N ASP A 46 -1.77 -3.06 -3.41
CA ASP A 46 -2.65 -4.20 -3.77
C ASP A 46 -2.43 -4.70 -5.20
N ARG A 47 -2.06 -3.80 -6.12
CA ARG A 47 -1.76 -4.15 -7.52
C ARG A 47 -0.33 -4.66 -7.74
N ARG A 48 0.57 -4.41 -6.78
CA ARG A 48 2.01 -4.70 -6.88
C ARG A 48 2.42 -5.94 -6.12
N PHE A 49 1.55 -6.46 -5.26
CA PHE A 49 1.77 -7.65 -4.47
C PHE A 49 0.87 -8.78 -4.98
N PRO A 50 1.26 -10.06 -4.80
CA PRO A 50 2.43 -10.52 -4.04
C PRO A 50 3.77 -10.21 -4.71
N ARG A 51 4.86 -10.14 -3.92
CA ARG A 51 6.23 -9.99 -4.41
C ARG A 51 7.10 -11.15 -3.97
N ASP A 52 7.76 -11.78 -4.94
CA ASP A 52 8.64 -12.92 -4.72
C ASP A 52 10.11 -12.48 -4.70
N TYR A 53 10.87 -13.04 -3.76
CA TYR A 53 12.29 -12.82 -3.58
C TYR A 53 12.99 -14.17 -3.44
N ASP A 54 13.64 -14.60 -4.51
CA ASP A 54 14.44 -15.82 -4.51
C ASP A 54 15.87 -15.54 -4.10
N LYS A 55 16.42 -16.39 -3.24
CA LYS A 55 17.81 -16.39 -2.79
C LYS A 55 18.43 -17.75 -3.06
N LEU A 56 19.76 -17.75 -3.17
CA LEU A 56 20.56 -18.97 -3.34
C LEU A 56 20.07 -19.83 -4.53
N GLY A 57 19.72 -19.20 -5.66
CA GLY A 57 19.23 -19.92 -6.84
C GLY A 57 17.86 -20.58 -6.67
N GLY A 58 17.02 -20.09 -5.75
CA GLY A 58 15.68 -20.62 -5.48
C GLY A 58 15.63 -21.64 -4.34
N MET A 59 16.76 -21.87 -3.64
CA MET A 59 16.76 -22.71 -2.44
C MET A 59 16.00 -22.07 -1.27
N VAL A 60 15.92 -20.74 -1.25
CA VAL A 60 15.10 -20.00 -0.29
C VAL A 60 14.24 -19.03 -1.09
N SER A 61 12.93 -19.16 -0.94
CA SER A 61 11.94 -18.26 -1.53
C SER A 61 11.24 -17.49 -0.42
N VAL A 62 11.13 -16.18 -0.59
CA VAL A 62 10.36 -15.32 0.32
C VAL A 62 9.31 -14.60 -0.51
N THR A 63 8.04 -14.79 -0.18
CA THR A 63 6.94 -14.04 -0.77
C THR A 63 6.39 -13.07 0.26
N LEU A 64 6.30 -11.79 -0.10
CA LEU A 64 5.54 -10.80 0.65
C LEU A 64 4.10 -10.78 0.14
N LEU A 65 3.16 -10.86 1.08
CA LEU A 65 1.72 -10.95 0.82
C LEU A 65 0.96 -9.89 1.60
N ASN A 66 -0.26 -9.60 1.11
CA ASN A 66 -1.27 -8.82 1.82
C ASN A 66 -0.73 -7.54 2.49
N PRO A 67 -0.11 -6.63 1.72
CA PRO A 67 0.42 -5.38 2.27
C PRO A 67 -0.71 -4.58 2.92
N ARG A 68 -0.49 -4.03 4.11
CA ARG A 68 -1.42 -3.13 4.79
C ARG A 68 -0.69 -1.85 5.19
N LEU A 69 -1.16 -0.72 4.69
CA LEU A 69 -0.55 0.59 4.92
C LEU A 69 -1.44 1.45 5.82
N SER A 70 -0.82 2.07 6.81
CA SER A 70 -1.45 3.11 7.62
C SER A 70 -0.50 4.29 7.85
N ILE A 71 -1.07 5.45 8.14
CA ILE A 71 -0.30 6.63 8.58
C ILE A 71 -0.89 6.98 9.95
N PRO A 72 -0.22 6.61 11.05
CA PRO A 72 -0.75 6.87 12.39
C PRO A 72 -0.95 8.36 12.63
N GLN A 73 -1.97 8.70 13.41
CA GLN A 73 -2.32 10.10 13.70
C GLN A 73 -1.14 10.82 14.37
N GLY A 74 -0.81 12.02 13.88
CA GLY A 74 0.30 12.82 14.39
C GLY A 74 1.69 12.33 14.00
N GLN A 75 1.82 11.31 13.13
CA GLN A 75 3.10 10.82 12.64
C GLN A 75 3.37 11.27 11.20
N THR A 76 4.66 11.47 10.89
CA THR A 76 5.16 11.77 9.54
C THR A 76 5.67 10.54 8.81
N ARG A 77 5.72 9.39 9.50
CA ARG A 77 6.15 8.10 8.98
C ARG A 77 4.93 7.22 8.80
N LEU A 78 4.91 6.45 7.72
CA LEU A 78 3.90 5.44 7.50
C LEU A 78 4.29 4.15 8.23
N ARG A 79 3.29 3.33 8.53
CA ARG A 79 3.46 1.95 8.95
C ARG A 79 3.02 1.03 7.81
N LEU A 80 3.83 0.02 7.54
CA LEU A 80 3.53 -1.06 6.61
C LEU A 80 3.58 -2.39 7.36
N ASP A 81 2.53 -3.16 7.22
CA ASP A 81 2.44 -4.53 7.73
C ASP A 81 2.35 -5.48 6.54
N PHE A 82 3.09 -6.59 6.59
CA PHE A 82 3.09 -7.62 5.57
C PHE A 82 2.87 -8.98 6.21
N ASP A 83 2.11 -9.81 5.51
CA ASP A 83 2.19 -11.26 5.71
C ASP A 83 3.40 -11.76 4.90
N VAL A 84 4.15 -12.72 5.43
CA VAL A 84 5.30 -13.31 4.74
C VAL A 84 5.13 -14.82 4.65
N GLY A 85 5.43 -15.38 3.48
CA GLY A 85 5.58 -16.80 3.29
C GLY A 85 7.03 -17.12 2.95
N ILE A 86 7.63 -18.05 3.69
CA ILE A 86 9.02 -18.50 3.49
C ILE A 86 9.01 -19.97 3.09
N GLY A 87 9.60 -20.25 1.94
CA GLY A 87 9.85 -21.60 1.43
C GLY A 87 11.34 -21.94 1.41
N ALA A 88 11.64 -23.24 1.56
CA ALA A 88 12.99 -23.78 1.48
C ALA A 88 13.01 -25.02 0.58
N PHE A 89 14.11 -25.23 -0.13
CA PHE A 89 14.32 -26.40 -0.99
C PHE A 89 13.20 -26.61 -2.01
N GLY A 90 12.68 -25.52 -2.58
CA GLY A 90 11.59 -25.56 -3.56
C GLY A 90 10.19 -25.71 -2.97
N SER A 91 10.02 -25.64 -1.65
CA SER A 91 8.69 -25.57 -1.04
C SER A 91 7.97 -24.26 -1.40
N ASP A 92 6.64 -24.30 -1.41
CA ASP A 92 5.83 -23.13 -1.70
C ASP A 92 5.99 -22.03 -0.64
N SER A 93 6.12 -20.79 -1.09
CA SER A 93 6.18 -19.57 -0.26
C SER A 93 4.91 -18.72 -0.38
N ARG A 94 3.89 -19.16 -1.14
CA ARG A 94 2.62 -18.43 -1.28
C ARG A 94 1.71 -18.53 -0.07
N SER A 95 1.91 -19.52 0.80
CA SER A 95 1.18 -19.62 2.06
C SER A 95 1.86 -18.76 3.14
N PRO A 96 1.16 -17.77 3.73
CA PRO A 96 1.71 -16.99 4.83
C PRO A 96 2.08 -17.88 6.02
N ASN A 97 3.32 -17.77 6.49
CA ASN A 97 3.82 -18.45 7.67
C ASN A 97 4.54 -17.51 8.65
N GLY A 98 4.42 -16.20 8.47
CA GLY A 98 4.85 -15.18 9.41
C GLY A 98 4.28 -13.81 9.05
N HIS A 99 4.65 -12.80 9.83
CA HIS A 99 4.35 -11.40 9.57
C HIS A 99 5.49 -10.50 10.01
N PHE A 100 5.58 -9.31 9.41
CA PHE A 100 6.40 -8.25 9.96
C PHE A 100 5.79 -6.88 9.68
N ALA A 101 6.19 -5.91 10.49
CA ALA A 101 5.80 -4.53 10.35
C ALA A 101 7.02 -3.63 10.36
N LEU A 102 6.96 -2.56 9.57
CA LEU A 102 7.98 -1.53 9.54
C LEU A 102 7.35 -0.15 9.58
N THR A 103 8.10 0.82 10.10
CA THR A 103 7.83 2.25 9.91
C THR A 103 8.83 2.85 8.95
N SER A 104 8.41 3.83 8.15
CA SER A 104 9.30 4.48 7.18
C SER A 104 8.79 5.88 6.82
N ALA A 105 9.71 6.79 6.51
CA ALA A 105 9.35 7.95 5.71
C ALA A 105 9.23 7.53 4.22
N LEU A 106 8.65 8.39 3.39
CA LEU A 106 8.66 8.23 1.93
C LEU A 106 9.48 9.32 1.28
N ARG A 107 10.27 8.95 0.28
CA ARG A 107 11.01 9.88 -0.58
C ARG A 107 10.70 9.58 -2.03
N TYR A 108 10.44 10.63 -2.81
CA TYR A 108 10.39 10.51 -4.26
C TYR A 108 11.80 10.37 -4.83
N ASP A 109 12.00 9.38 -5.69
CA ASP A 109 13.22 9.19 -6.44
C ASP A 109 12.98 9.47 -7.93
N PRO A 110 13.61 10.51 -8.51
CA PRO A 110 13.42 10.87 -9.90
C PRO A 110 14.02 9.84 -10.87
N ALA A 111 15.04 9.08 -10.46
CA ALA A 111 15.68 8.09 -11.34
C ALA A 111 14.73 6.93 -11.66
N THR A 112 13.95 6.49 -10.68
CA THR A 112 12.94 5.45 -10.86
C THR A 112 11.55 6.01 -11.14
N ARG A 113 11.36 7.32 -11.02
CA ARG A 113 10.06 8.01 -11.02
C ARG A 113 9.06 7.38 -10.05
N GLY A 114 9.50 7.12 -8.81
CA GLY A 114 8.74 6.34 -7.84
C GLY A 114 8.97 6.79 -6.40
N LEU A 115 8.03 6.42 -5.53
CA LEU A 115 8.17 6.58 -4.08
C LEU A 115 8.95 5.40 -3.51
N HIS A 116 9.92 5.71 -2.64
CA HIS A 116 10.75 4.73 -1.94
C HIS A 116 10.64 4.92 -0.44
N LEU A 117 10.78 3.81 0.27
CA LEU A 117 10.96 3.81 1.72
C LEU A 117 12.29 4.49 2.05
N MET A 118 12.24 5.53 2.88
CA MET A 118 13.40 6.24 3.41
C MET A 118 13.54 5.91 4.90
N GLU A 119 14.72 5.41 5.26
CA GLU A 119 15.06 4.97 6.62
C GLU A 119 14.01 4.01 7.19
N PRO A 120 13.74 2.85 6.54
CA PRO A 120 12.79 1.88 7.09
C PRO A 120 13.33 1.28 8.40
N ALA A 121 12.49 1.24 9.43
CA ALA A 121 12.77 0.61 10.70
C ALA A 121 11.80 -0.54 10.93
N LEU A 122 12.30 -1.73 11.26
CA LEU A 122 11.47 -2.86 11.67
C LEU A 122 10.91 -2.58 13.06
N GLU A 123 9.60 -2.70 13.20
CA GLU A 123 8.89 -2.51 14.48
C GLU A 123 8.48 -3.84 15.10
N GLN A 124 8.17 -4.82 14.26
CA GLN A 124 7.70 -6.12 14.71
C GLN A 124 8.09 -7.17 13.68
N VAL A 125 8.61 -8.30 14.14
CA VAL A 125 8.87 -9.47 13.31
C VAL A 125 8.33 -10.68 14.04
N ASP A 126 7.44 -11.44 13.41
CA ASP A 126 7.01 -12.74 13.89
C ASP A 126 7.17 -13.73 12.76
N ILE A 127 8.34 -14.36 12.75
CA ILE A 127 8.70 -15.34 11.75
C ILE A 127 9.14 -16.58 12.51
N PRO A 128 8.34 -17.66 12.52
CA PRO A 128 8.66 -18.90 13.23
C PRO A 128 10.02 -19.46 12.84
N ALA A 129 10.40 -19.36 11.56
CA ALA A 129 11.71 -19.80 11.06
C ALA A 129 12.90 -19.05 11.66
N LEU A 130 12.67 -17.86 12.26
CA LEU A 130 13.68 -17.03 12.92
C LEU A 130 13.62 -17.12 14.45
N GLY A 131 12.81 -18.02 15.01
CA GLY A 131 12.65 -18.18 16.47
C GLY A 131 11.43 -17.48 17.07
N GLY A 132 10.50 -16.96 16.24
CA GLY A 132 9.23 -16.38 16.67
C GLY A 132 9.26 -14.86 16.83
N VAL A 133 8.41 -14.32 17.72
CA VAL A 133 8.20 -12.88 17.91
C VAL A 133 9.46 -12.17 18.40
N MET A 134 9.88 -11.14 17.67
CA MET A 134 10.93 -10.18 18.01
C MET A 134 10.30 -8.78 18.03
N ASN A 135 10.36 -8.12 19.19
CA ASN A 135 9.91 -6.74 19.41
C ASN A 135 11.12 -5.82 19.65
#